data_AF-A0A7W4PXB0-F1
#
_entry.id   AF-A0A7W4PXB0-F1
#
_cell.length_a   1.000
_cell.length_b   1.000
_cell.length_c   1.000
_cell.angle_alpha   90.00
_cell.angle_beta   90.00
_cell.angle_gamma   90.00
#
_symmetry.space_group_name_H-M   'P 1'
#
loop_
_entity.id
_entity.type
_entity.pdbx_description
1 polymer ?
#
loop_
_entity_poly.entity_id
_entity_poly.type
_entity_poly.pdbx_seq_one_letter_code
_entity_poly.pdbx_strand_id
1 'polypeptide(L)'
;MADITLISGSTLGGAEYVAEHLAEKLEEAGFTTETLHGPLLEDLSASGIWLVISSTHGAGDIPDNLSPFYEALQEQKPDLSAVRFGAIGIGSREYDTFCGAIDKLEAELKNSGAKQTGETLKINILDHDIPEDPAEEWLGSWINLLK
;
A
#
# COMPACT_ATOMS: atom_id res chain seq x y z
N MET A 1 -16.85 -2.07 -10.49
CA MET A 1 -16.55 -2.18 -9.04
C MET A 1 -15.24 -2.92 -8.98
N ALA A 2 -14.16 -2.19 -8.66
CA ALA A 2 -12.86 -2.79 -8.40
C ALA A 2 -12.97 -3.59 -7.09
N ASP A 3 -12.53 -4.84 -7.10
CA ASP A 3 -12.49 -5.66 -5.89
C ASP A 3 -11.31 -5.22 -5.00
N ILE A 4 -10.21 -4.76 -5.63
CA ILE A 4 -8.98 -4.33 -4.95
C ILE A 4 -8.48 -3.00 -5.54
N THR A 5 -8.32 -1.99 -4.69
CA THR A 5 -7.74 -0.69 -5.08
C THR A 5 -6.29 -0.61 -4.61
N LEU A 6 -5.34 -0.51 -5.54
CA LEU A 6 -3.92 -0.35 -5.25
C LEU A 6 -3.60 1.13 -5.13
N ILE A 7 -3.06 1.52 -3.99
CA ILE A 7 -2.70 2.90 -3.66
C ILE A 7 -1.18 2.96 -3.64
N SER A 8 -0.58 3.55 -4.67
CA SER A 8 0.87 3.71 -4.75
C SER A 8 1.31 5.12 -4.36
N GLY A 9 2.36 5.20 -3.55
CA GLY A 9 3.02 6.45 -3.16
C GLY A 9 4.49 6.35 -3.46
N SER A 10 4.97 7.07 -4.47
CA SER A 10 6.39 7.20 -4.76
C SER A 10 6.75 8.53 -5.38
N THR A 11 7.98 8.97 -5.14
CA THR A 11 8.59 10.12 -5.83
C THR A 11 9.38 9.70 -7.07
N LEU A 12 9.93 8.48 -7.08
CA LEU A 12 10.83 7.98 -8.13
C LEU A 12 10.20 6.86 -8.97
N GLY A 13 8.93 6.53 -8.74
CA GLY A 13 8.19 5.50 -9.48
C GLY A 13 8.40 4.06 -9.00
N GLY A 14 9.28 3.79 -8.02
CA GLY A 14 9.52 2.42 -7.56
C GLY A 14 8.26 1.72 -7.00
N ALA A 15 7.38 2.45 -6.31
CA ALA A 15 6.11 1.89 -5.83
C ALA A 15 5.06 1.74 -6.94
N GLU A 16 5.16 2.55 -8.00
CA GLU A 16 4.26 2.49 -9.14
C GLU A 16 4.50 1.21 -9.93
N TYR A 17 5.77 0.88 -10.25
CA TYR A 17 6.14 -0.38 -10.91
C TYR A 17 5.64 -1.60 -10.14
N VAL A 18 5.85 -1.64 -8.82
CA VAL A 18 5.36 -2.75 -7.99
C VAL A 18 3.83 -2.80 -7.99
N ALA A 19 3.15 -1.66 -7.92
CA ALA A 19 1.69 -1.61 -7.96
C ALA A 19 1.15 -2.14 -9.29
N GLU A 20 1.70 -1.72 -10.42
CA GLU A 20 1.28 -2.19 -11.75
C GLU A 20 1.49 -3.71 -11.88
N HIS A 21 2.66 -4.21 -11.48
CA HIS A 21 2.95 -5.65 -11.51
C HIS A 21 1.95 -6.46 -10.68
N LEU A 22 1.65 -5.98 -9.46
CA LEU A 22 0.68 -6.62 -8.57
C LEU A 22 -0.74 -6.56 -9.13
N ALA A 23 -1.10 -5.46 -9.80
CA ALA A 23 -2.39 -5.31 -10.44
C ALA A 23 -2.58 -6.36 -11.55
N GLU A 24 -1.59 -6.52 -12.44
CA GLU A 24 -1.64 -7.54 -13.49
C GLU A 24 -1.86 -8.94 -12.91
N LYS A 25 -1.13 -9.30 -11.85
CA LYS A 25 -1.26 -10.60 -11.18
C LYS A 25 -2.64 -10.83 -10.56
N LEU A 26 -3.24 -9.78 -10.02
CA LEU A 26 -4.58 -9.82 -9.46
C LEU A 26 -5.64 -9.97 -10.56
N GLU A 27 -5.47 -9.29 -11.70
CA GLU A 27 -6.31 -9.48 -12.88
C GLU A 27 -6.22 -10.90 -13.45
N GLU A 28 -5.01 -11.46 -13.51
CA GLU A 28 -4.78 -12.87 -13.89
C GLU A 28 -5.48 -13.84 -12.92
N ALA A 29 -5.53 -13.49 -11.63
CA ALA A 29 -6.26 -14.25 -10.61
C ALA A 29 -7.79 -14.07 -10.68
N GLY A 30 -8.28 -13.19 -11.55
CA GLY A 30 -9.70 -12.94 -11.79
C GLY A 30 -10.32 -11.81 -10.94
N PHE A 31 -9.50 -11.01 -10.26
CA PHE A 31 -9.95 -9.85 -9.50
C PHE A 31 -9.87 -8.58 -10.36
N THR A 32 -10.75 -7.62 -10.13
CA THR A 32 -10.66 -6.29 -10.76
C THR A 32 -9.81 -5.37 -9.91
N THR A 33 -8.71 -4.87 -10.48
CA THR A 33 -7.81 -3.94 -9.79
C THR A 33 -7.88 -2.53 -10.34
N GLU A 34 -7.64 -1.57 -9.47
CA GLU A 34 -7.51 -0.16 -9.84
C GLU A 34 -6.28 0.43 -9.18
N THR A 35 -5.31 0.89 -9.97
CA THR A 35 -4.09 1.53 -9.49
C THR A 35 -4.26 3.04 -9.42
N LEU A 36 -4.12 3.59 -8.22
CA LEU A 36 -4.19 5.02 -7.95
C LEU A 36 -2.85 5.50 -7.38
N HIS A 37 -2.33 6.59 -7.94
CA HIS A 37 -1.04 7.16 -7.55
C HIS A 37 -1.30 8.40 -6.68
N GLY A 38 -1.12 8.26 -5.36
CA GLY A 38 -1.42 9.34 -4.41
C GLY A 38 -2.90 9.80 -4.43
N PRO A 39 -3.88 8.89 -4.38
CA PRO A 39 -5.29 9.27 -4.30
C PRO A 39 -5.59 10.03 -3.01
N LEU A 40 -6.63 10.86 -3.06
CA LEU A 40 -7.21 11.45 -1.88
C LEU A 40 -8.20 10.49 -1.24
N LEU A 41 -8.44 10.66 0.06
CA LEU A 41 -9.40 9.84 0.80
C LEU A 41 -10.82 9.91 0.21
N GLU A 42 -11.19 11.05 -0.37
CA GLU A 42 -12.49 11.26 -1.02
C GLU A 42 -12.69 10.45 -2.31
N ASP A 43 -11.60 10.08 -2.97
CA ASP A 43 -11.61 9.28 -4.19
C ASP A 43 -11.76 7.78 -3.89
N LEU A 44 -11.42 7.39 -2.65
CA LEU A 44 -11.40 6.02 -2.21
C LEU A 44 -12.74 5.59 -1.60
N SER A 45 -13.20 4.41 -2.01
CA SER A 45 -14.42 3.82 -1.47
C SER A 45 -14.19 3.27 -0.06
N ALA A 46 -14.91 3.79 0.93
CA ALA A 46 -14.90 3.33 2.34
C ALA A 46 -15.47 1.90 2.54
N SER A 47 -15.40 1.04 1.53
CA SER A 47 -15.82 -0.36 1.55
C SER A 47 -15.04 -1.11 0.47
N GLY A 48 -14.43 -2.24 0.81
CA GLY A 48 -13.65 -3.06 -0.14
C GLY A 48 -12.28 -3.43 0.38
N ILE A 49 -11.35 -3.67 -0.55
CA ILE A 49 -9.97 -4.06 -0.24
C ILE A 49 -9.02 -3.02 -0.84
N TRP A 50 -8.13 -2.46 -0.02
CA TRP A 50 -7.10 -1.53 -0.46
C TRP A 50 -5.71 -2.17 -0.35
N LEU A 51 -4.79 -1.83 -1.24
CA LEU A 51 -3.41 -2.27 -1.15
C LEU A 51 -2.51 -1.05 -1.19
N VAL A 52 -1.97 -0.65 -0.05
CA VAL A 52 -1.15 0.56 0.06
C VAL A 52 0.31 0.19 -0.16
N ILE A 53 0.91 0.70 -1.23
CA ILE A 53 2.33 0.55 -1.56
C ILE A 53 2.98 1.93 -1.41
N SER A 54 3.85 2.09 -0.42
CA SER A 54 4.50 3.37 -0.16
C SER A 54 6.01 3.23 -0.12
N SER A 55 6.71 4.04 -0.94
CA SER A 55 8.15 4.16 -0.86
C SER A 55 8.55 5.13 0.24
N THR A 56 9.47 4.73 1.09
CA THR A 56 9.99 5.55 2.18
C THR A 56 11.09 6.46 1.67
N HIS A 57 10.98 7.76 1.92
CA HIS A 57 12.02 8.73 1.56
C HIS A 57 12.85 9.11 2.80
N GLY A 58 14.18 9.09 2.65
CA GLY A 58 15.11 9.54 3.69
C GLY A 58 14.90 8.87 5.05
N ALA A 59 14.56 9.67 6.06
CA ALA A 59 14.47 9.25 7.46
C ALA A 59 13.14 8.61 7.88
N GLY A 60 12.36 8.05 6.94
CA GLY A 60 11.06 7.46 7.25
C GLY A 60 9.86 8.31 6.84
N ASP A 61 10.06 9.28 5.94
CA ASP A 61 9.01 10.21 5.54
C ASP A 61 8.09 9.62 4.47
N ILE A 62 6.83 10.01 4.54
CA ILE A 62 5.80 9.61 3.57
C ILE A 62 6.05 10.44 2.30
N PRO A 63 5.98 9.85 1.10
CA PRO A 63 6.17 10.59 -0.12
C PRO A 63 5.09 11.67 -0.25
N ASP A 64 5.45 12.83 -0.80
CA ASP A 64 4.59 14.02 -0.90
C ASP A 64 3.24 13.71 -1.56
N ASN A 65 3.21 12.76 -2.50
CA ASN A 65 2.00 12.30 -3.18
C ASN A 65 0.99 11.59 -2.25
N LEU A 66 1.45 11.02 -1.13
CA LEU A 66 0.64 10.25 -0.19
C LEU A 66 0.46 10.96 1.16
N SER A 67 1.23 12.01 1.44
CA SER A 67 1.06 12.88 2.59
C SER A 67 -0.36 13.45 2.75
N PRO A 68 -1.01 14.02 1.71
CA PRO A 68 -2.37 14.55 1.86
C PRO A 68 -3.40 13.47 2.16
N PHE A 69 -3.19 12.22 1.69
CA PHE A 69 -4.04 11.09 2.05
C PHE A 69 -3.94 10.75 3.54
N TYR A 70 -2.72 10.74 4.08
CA TYR A 70 -2.47 10.49 5.49
C TYR A 70 -3.09 11.58 6.38
N GLU A 71 -2.91 12.85 6.04
CA GLU A 71 -3.54 13.97 6.75
C GLU A 71 -5.07 13.91 6.68
N ALA A 72 -5.64 13.57 5.51
CA ALA A 72 -7.08 13.41 5.35
C ALA A 72 -7.66 12.29 6.23
N LEU A 73 -6.97 11.16 6.37
CA LEU A 73 -7.35 10.10 7.31
C LEU A 73 -7.39 10.61 8.76
N GLN A 74 -6.37 11.39 9.14
CA GLN A 74 -6.26 11.98 10.48
C GLN A 74 -7.34 13.01 10.78
N GLU A 75 -7.66 13.86 9.82
CA GLU A 75 -8.66 14.93 9.98
C GLU A 75 -10.09 14.40 9.88
N GLN A 76 -10.39 13.59 8.85
CA GLN A 76 -11.76 13.15 8.58
C GLN A 76 -12.17 11.96 9.45
N LYS A 77 -11.22 11.11 9.85
CA LYS A 77 -11.44 9.85 10.59
C LYS A 77 -12.67 9.10 10.08
N PRO A 78 -12.68 8.72 8.79
CA PRO A 78 -13.79 7.97 8.22
C PRO A 78 -13.95 6.63 8.94
N ASP A 79 -15.17 6.09 8.96
CA ASP A 79 -15.40 4.72 9.43
C ASP A 79 -15.02 3.75 8.31
N LEU A 80 -13.87 3.12 8.46
CA LEU A 80 -13.32 2.14 7.53
C LEU A 80 -13.52 0.71 8.05
N SER A 81 -14.49 0.48 8.94
CA SER A 81 -14.75 -0.84 9.54
C SER A 81 -15.01 -1.96 8.53
N ALA A 82 -15.49 -1.60 7.33
CA ALA A 82 -15.76 -2.48 6.21
C ALA A 82 -14.61 -2.55 5.18
N VAL A 83 -13.51 -1.83 5.40
CA VAL A 83 -12.34 -1.82 4.53
C VAL A 83 -11.30 -2.79 5.08
N ARG A 84 -10.81 -3.64 4.18
CA ARG A 84 -9.62 -4.44 4.38
C ARG A 84 -8.46 -3.76 3.69
N PHE A 85 -7.27 -3.77 4.27
CA PHE A 85 -6.10 -3.22 3.58
C PHE A 85 -4.86 -4.09 3.71
N GLY A 86 -4.05 -4.12 2.66
CA GLY A 86 -2.69 -4.62 2.67
C GLY A 86 -1.71 -3.45 2.69
N ALA A 87 -0.51 -3.68 3.22
CA ALA A 87 0.50 -2.65 3.38
C ALA A 87 1.84 -3.17 2.88
N ILE A 88 2.44 -2.44 1.94
CA ILE A 88 3.73 -2.73 1.32
C ILE A 88 4.61 -1.50 1.46
N GLY A 89 5.66 -1.62 2.25
CA GLY A 89 6.71 -0.61 2.37
C GLY A 89 7.84 -0.92 1.42
N ILE A 90 8.22 0.04 0.59
CA ILE A 90 9.45 -0.02 -0.20
C ILE A 90 10.45 0.94 0.42
N GLY A 91 11.67 0.51 0.65
CA GLY A 91 12.67 1.39 1.25
C GLY A 91 14.09 0.88 1.08
N SER A 92 15.03 1.67 1.59
CA SER A 92 16.44 1.34 1.60
C SER A 92 16.88 1.13 3.05
N ARG A 93 17.42 -0.05 3.37
CA ARG A 93 17.89 -0.37 4.73
C ARG A 93 19.16 0.41 5.14
N GLU A 94 19.72 1.20 4.23
CA GLU A 94 20.75 2.21 4.54
C GLU A 94 20.24 3.33 5.46
N TYR A 95 18.93 3.52 5.56
CA TYR A 95 18.32 4.53 6.44
C TYR A 95 17.85 3.90 7.75
N ASP A 96 18.08 4.61 8.85
CA ASP A 96 17.76 4.18 10.22
C ASP A 96 16.27 3.81 10.40
N THR A 97 15.38 4.51 9.68
CA THR A 97 13.93 4.29 9.71
C THR A 97 13.46 3.45 8.52
N PHE A 98 13.77 2.16 8.54
CA PHE A 98 13.33 1.25 7.49
C PHE A 98 11.80 1.08 7.46
N CYS A 99 11.17 1.53 6.36
CA CYS A 99 9.72 1.45 6.13
C CYS A 99 8.85 2.22 7.16
N GLY A 100 9.32 3.37 7.66
CA GLY A 100 8.53 4.18 8.61
C GLY A 100 7.25 4.79 8.02
N ALA A 101 7.23 5.05 6.71
CA ALA A 101 6.09 5.67 6.04
C ALA A 101 4.84 4.77 6.05
N ILE A 102 5.01 3.49 5.72
CA ILE A 102 3.90 2.54 5.65
C ILE A 102 3.35 2.20 7.04
N ASP A 103 4.21 2.19 8.06
CA ASP A 103 3.81 1.91 9.45
C ASP A 103 2.85 2.97 9.99
N LYS A 104 3.14 4.26 9.70
CA LYS A 104 2.25 5.38 10.03
C LYS A 104 0.89 5.25 9.33
N LEU A 105 0.89 4.96 8.04
CA LEU A 105 -0.35 4.79 7.26
C LEU A 105 -1.19 3.62 7.78
N GLU A 106 -0.55 2.49 8.07
CA GLU A 106 -1.21 1.32 8.65
C GLU A 106 -1.84 1.65 10.00
N ALA A 107 -1.13 2.38 10.86
CA ALA A 107 -1.63 2.78 12.17
C ALA A 107 -2.87 3.68 12.05
N GLU A 108 -2.84 4.67 11.15
CA GLU A 108 -4.00 5.55 10.90
C GLU A 108 -5.19 4.78 10.32
N LEU A 109 -4.98 3.91 9.34
CA LEU A 109 -6.03 3.07 8.77
C LEU A 109 -6.69 2.18 9.83
N LYS A 110 -5.88 1.54 10.68
CA LYS A 110 -6.37 0.75 11.83
C LYS A 110 -7.15 1.62 12.82
N ASN A 111 -6.69 2.85 13.06
CA ASN A 111 -7.35 3.79 13.95
C ASN A 111 -8.72 4.23 13.41
N SER A 112 -8.88 4.30 12.09
CA SER A 112 -10.15 4.49 11.38
C SER A 112 -11.05 3.23 11.33
N GLY A 113 -10.61 2.11 11.90
CA GLY A 113 -11.36 0.85 11.95
C GLY A 113 -11.06 -0.12 10.79
N ALA A 114 -10.18 0.25 9.85
CA ALA A 114 -9.80 -0.63 8.76
C ALA A 114 -9.06 -1.86 9.28
N LYS A 115 -9.27 -3.00 8.62
CA LYS A 115 -8.65 -4.27 9.01
C LYS A 115 -7.49 -4.60 8.10
N GLN A 116 -6.30 -4.68 8.69
CA GLN A 116 -5.16 -5.20 7.96
C GLN A 116 -5.41 -6.66 7.58
N THR A 117 -5.15 -6.99 6.32
CA THR A 117 -5.17 -8.36 5.80
C THR A 117 -3.74 -8.77 5.48
N GLY A 118 -3.32 -9.93 5.98
CA GLY A 118 -1.94 -10.41 5.85
C GLY A 118 -0.93 -9.62 6.67
N GLU A 119 0.35 -9.83 6.37
CA GLU A 119 1.49 -9.17 7.03
C GLU A 119 2.01 -8.00 6.19
N THR A 120 2.63 -6.99 6.80
CA THR A 120 3.20 -5.85 6.07
C THR A 120 4.46 -6.27 5.32
N LEU A 121 4.44 -6.23 4.00
CA LEU A 121 5.64 -6.53 3.20
C LEU A 121 6.60 -5.35 3.28
N LYS A 122 7.89 -5.62 3.51
CA LYS A 122 8.93 -4.58 3.50
C LYS A 122 10.01 -4.97 2.49
N ILE A 123 10.03 -4.28 1.35
CA ILE A 123 10.95 -4.51 0.25
C ILE A 123 12.16 -3.59 0.39
N ASN A 124 13.36 -4.17 0.36
CA ASN A 124 14.61 -3.42 0.40
C ASN A 124 15.19 -3.27 -1.03
N ILE A 125 15.12 -2.07 -1.59
CA ILE A 125 15.62 -1.80 -2.96
C ILE A 125 17.14 -1.89 -3.11
N LEU A 126 17.88 -1.96 -2.01
CA LEU A 126 19.34 -2.18 -2.01
C LEU A 126 19.74 -3.65 -2.06
N ASP A 127 18.87 -4.53 -1.56
CA ASP A 127 19.17 -5.96 -1.41
C ASP A 127 18.53 -6.77 -2.53
N HIS A 128 17.35 -6.33 -2.98
CA HIS A 128 16.64 -6.88 -4.11
C HIS A 128 16.77 -5.95 -5.32
N ASP A 129 17.46 -6.43 -6.35
CA ASP A 129 17.56 -5.77 -7.67
C ASP A 129 16.17 -5.63 -8.32
N ILE A 130 15.25 -6.55 -7.99
CA ILE A 130 13.88 -6.59 -8.50
C ILE A 130 12.90 -6.63 -7.31
N PRO A 131 12.17 -5.53 -7.03
CA PRO A 131 11.20 -5.48 -5.93
C PRO A 131 9.91 -6.25 -6.23
N GLU A 132 9.65 -6.62 -7.49
CA GLU A 132 8.45 -7.34 -7.93
C GLU A 132 8.42 -8.79 -7.43
N ASP A 133 9.57 -9.46 -7.35
CA ASP A 133 9.69 -10.87 -6.96
C ASP A 133 9.15 -11.14 -5.53
N PRO A 134 9.61 -10.44 -4.47
CA PRO A 134 9.02 -10.60 -3.14
C PRO A 134 7.58 -10.08 -3.06
N ALA A 135 7.19 -9.13 -3.91
CA ALA A 135 5.83 -8.61 -3.96
C ALA A 135 4.86 -9.66 -4.49
N GLU A 136 5.23 -10.40 -5.55
CA GLU A 136 4.44 -11.49 -6.13
C GLU A 136 4.21 -12.63 -5.13
N GLU A 137 5.27 -13.11 -4.45
CA GLU A 137 5.13 -14.18 -3.47
C GLU A 137 4.21 -13.78 -2.30
N TRP A 138 4.39 -12.54 -1.83
CA TRP A 138 3.54 -11.97 -0.79
C TRP A 138 2.09 -11.83 -1.25
N LEU A 139 1.87 -11.37 -2.49
CA LEU A 139 0.56 -11.23 -3.08
C LEU A 139 -0.16 -12.57 -3.17
N GLY A 140 0.52 -13.63 -3.60
CA GLY A 140 -0.06 -14.98 -3.64
C GLY A 140 -0.58 -15.43 -2.28
N SER A 141 0.20 -15.16 -1.22
CA SER A 141 -0.23 -15.42 0.17
C SER A 141 -1.40 -14.53 0.59
N TRP A 142 -1.38 -13.26 0.20
CA TRP A 142 -2.40 -12.28 0.55
C TRP A 142 -3.74 -12.56 -0.14
N ILE A 143 -3.75 -12.90 -1.43
CA ILE A 143 -4.94 -13.33 -2.18
C ILE A 143 -5.60 -14.53 -1.50
N ASN A 144 -4.80 -15.47 -0.98
CA ASN A 144 -5.33 -16.64 -0.28
C ASN A 144 -6.01 -16.28 1.05
N LEU A 145 -5.63 -15.17 1.69
CA LEU A 145 -6.28 -14.65 2.89
C LEU A 145 -7.56 -13.85 2.58
N LEU A 146 -7.72 -13.40 1.34
CA LEU A 146 -8.91 -12.67 0.88
C LEU A 146 -10.08 -13.60 0.48
N LYS A 147 -9.76 -14.82 0.04
CA LYS A 147 -10.73 -15.89 -0.26
C LYS A 147 -11.35 -16.50 0.99
#